data_AF-A0A915I7W9-F1
#
_entry.id   AF-A0A915I7W9-F1
#
_cell.length_a   1.000
_cell.length_b   1.000
_cell.length_c   1.000
_cell.angle_alpha   90.00
_cell.angle_beta   90.00
_cell.angle_gamma   90.00
#
_symmetry.space_group_name_H-M   'P 1'
#
loop_
_entity.id
_entity.type
_entity.pdbx_description
1 polymer ?
#
loop_
_entity_poly.entity_id
_entity_poly.type
_entity_poly.pdbx_seq_one_letter_code
_entity_poly.pdbx_strand_id
1 'polypeptide(L)'
;MVTMSSNDGEQKFCEPSQYGILNRLYTCEAQVYVLSETTPGSPNWVELSDNVIPVHIVYNTEKNVYSILCVQHNKMIIDSPIDLNFVVMKGSPKFLQYHDSSTLRRYGVGFEVEKDAEK
;
A
#
# COMPACT_ATOMS: atom_id res chain seq x y z
N MET A 1 23.01 -32.79 -9.10
CA MET A 1 23.95 -32.60 -7.99
C MET A 1 24.35 -31.14 -7.99
N VAL A 2 23.71 -30.32 -7.15
CA VAL A 2 24.15 -28.94 -6.89
C VAL A 2 24.03 -28.75 -5.38
N THR A 3 25.18 -28.75 -4.73
CA THR A 3 25.36 -28.28 -3.35
C THR A 3 25.51 -26.77 -3.39
N MET A 4 24.77 -26.05 -2.54
CA MET A 4 25.21 -24.75 -2.02
C MET A 4 24.86 -24.64 -0.55
N SER A 5 25.84 -24.10 0.17
CA SER A 5 26.02 -24.02 1.61
C SER A 5 25.54 -22.67 2.18
N SER A 6 24.94 -22.77 3.37
CA SER A 6 25.06 -21.87 4.54
C SER A 6 24.60 -20.41 4.47
N ASN A 7 23.59 -20.15 5.31
CA ASN A 7 23.39 -19.02 6.21
C ASN A 7 23.73 -17.60 5.73
N ASP A 8 22.68 -16.83 5.46
CA ASP A 8 22.52 -15.50 6.04
C ASP A 8 21.03 -15.25 6.32
N GLY A 9 20.74 -14.48 7.37
CA GLY A 9 19.40 -14.21 7.89
C GLY A 9 18.50 -13.43 6.92
N GLU A 10 18.06 -14.09 5.85
CA GLU A 10 16.99 -13.61 4.99
C GLU A 10 15.74 -13.45 5.86
N GLN A 11 15.41 -12.18 6.14
CA GLN A 11 14.01 -11.81 6.29
C GLN A 11 13.32 -12.37 5.06
N LYS A 12 12.62 -13.50 5.25
CA LYS A 12 11.83 -14.14 4.21
C LYS A 12 10.90 -13.08 3.69
N PHE A 13 11.22 -12.44 2.56
CA PHE A 13 10.22 -11.68 1.85
C PHE A 13 9.05 -12.63 1.62
N CYS A 14 7.84 -12.15 1.85
CA CYS A 14 6.65 -12.82 1.34
C CYS A 14 6.95 -13.27 -0.10
N GLU A 15 6.90 -14.56 -0.39
CA GLU A 15 7.31 -15.06 -1.71
C GLU A 15 6.61 -14.25 -2.80
N PRO A 16 7.36 -13.61 -3.73
CA PRO A 16 6.76 -12.79 -4.79
C PRO A 16 5.73 -13.55 -5.62
N SER A 17 5.86 -14.87 -5.68
CA SER A 17 4.97 -15.81 -6.36
C SER A 17 3.51 -15.73 -5.94
N GLN A 18 3.21 -15.27 -4.71
CA GLN A 18 1.83 -15.24 -4.21
C GLN A 18 1.05 -13.98 -4.65
N TYR A 19 1.71 -12.96 -5.20
CA TYR A 19 1.08 -11.69 -5.62
C TYR A 19 1.11 -11.46 -7.14
N GLY A 20 1.62 -12.45 -7.88
CA GLY A 20 1.75 -12.42 -9.34
C GLY A 20 2.98 -11.65 -9.82
N ILE A 21 3.13 -11.53 -11.14
CA ILE A 21 4.17 -10.72 -11.76
C ILE A 21 3.81 -9.23 -11.63
N LEU A 22 4.55 -8.52 -10.76
CA LEU A 22 4.34 -7.11 -10.46
C LEU A 22 5.49 -6.26 -11.01
N ASN A 23 5.15 -5.29 -11.86
CA ASN A 23 6.08 -4.28 -12.35
C ASN A 23 5.94 -3.01 -11.50
N ARG A 24 6.94 -2.72 -10.67
CA ARG A 24 6.94 -1.53 -9.82
C ARG A 24 7.24 -0.27 -10.64
N LEU A 25 6.38 0.74 -10.52
CA LEU A 25 6.47 1.99 -11.27
C LEU A 25 6.88 3.16 -10.38
N TYR A 26 6.32 3.22 -9.18
CA TYR A 26 6.61 4.27 -8.21
C TYR A 26 6.67 3.70 -6.79
N THR A 27 7.42 4.37 -5.92
CA THR A 27 7.51 4.05 -4.50
C THR A 27 7.73 5.31 -3.69
N CYS A 28 6.99 5.44 -2.60
CA CYS A 28 7.23 6.42 -1.56
C CYS A 28 7.18 5.73 -0.19
N GLU A 29 7.64 6.42 0.85
CA GLU A 29 7.53 5.97 2.24
C GLU A 29 6.48 6.80 2.95
N ALA A 30 5.53 6.14 3.60
CA ALA A 30 4.46 6.81 4.33
C ALA A 30 3.87 5.92 5.44
N GLN A 31 3.24 6.56 6.42
CA GLN A 31 2.34 5.87 7.35
C GLN A 31 1.00 5.62 6.65
N VAL A 32 0.48 4.40 6.75
CA VAL A 32 -0.75 3.99 6.07
C VAL A 32 -1.90 3.92 7.06
N TYR A 33 -3.06 4.44 6.65
CA TYR A 33 -4.28 4.50 7.46
C TYR A 33 -5.46 3.91 6.70
N VAL A 34 -6.46 3.45 7.45
CA VAL A 34 -7.78 3.10 6.95
C VAL A 34 -8.83 3.88 7.74
N LEU A 35 -9.87 4.35 7.07
CA LEU A 35 -10.96 5.01 7.76
C LEU A 35 -11.85 3.96 8.43
N SER A 36 -12.00 4.07 9.75
CA SER A 36 -12.94 3.27 10.52
C SER A 36 -14.31 3.95 10.55
N GLU A 37 -15.35 3.17 10.24
CA GLU A 37 -16.76 3.59 10.38
C GLU A 37 -17.41 2.93 11.61
N THR A 38 -16.60 2.55 12.60
CA THR A 38 -17.04 1.84 13.83
C THR A 38 -18.09 2.60 14.63
N THR A 39 -18.09 3.93 14.56
CA THR A 39 -19.09 4.77 15.24
C THR A 39 -19.93 5.51 14.20
N PRO A 40 -21.27 5.30 14.17
CA PRO A 40 -22.14 6.04 13.29
C PRO A 40 -21.96 7.56 13.47
N GLY A 41 -21.53 8.25 12.40
CA GLY A 41 -21.39 9.71 12.38
C GLY A 41 -20.04 10.28 12.83
N SER A 42 -19.07 9.46 13.23
CA SER A 42 -17.71 9.93 13.56
C SER A 42 -16.66 9.00 12.93
N PRO A 43 -16.39 9.14 11.62
CA PRO A 43 -15.35 8.36 10.99
C PRO A 43 -13.99 8.82 11.51
N ASN A 44 -13.17 7.88 11.95
CA ASN A 44 -11.82 8.15 12.45
C ASN A 44 -10.79 7.36 11.64
N TRP A 45 -9.66 8.00 11.35
CA TRP A 45 -8.52 7.30 10.75
C TRP A 45 -7.90 6.38 11.79
N VAL A 46 -7.62 5.15 11.39
CA VAL A 46 -6.93 4.13 12.18
C VAL A 46 -5.66 3.75 11.43
N GLU A 47 -4.54 3.68 12.15
CA GLU A 47 -3.27 3.21 11.61
C GLU A 47 -3.43 1.78 11.10
N LEU A 48 -3.10 1.57 9.83
CA LEU A 48 -3.08 0.27 9.18
C LEU A 48 -1.68 -0.33 9.16
N SER A 49 -0.64 0.53 9.12
CA SER A 49 0.75 0.15 9.33
C SER A 49 1.20 0.50 10.75
N ASP A 50 2.15 -0.25 11.31
CA ASP A 50 2.70 0.07 12.65
C ASP A 50 3.78 1.17 12.60
N ASN A 51 4.38 1.38 11.43
CA ASN A 51 5.41 2.38 11.17
C ASN A 51 5.28 2.92 9.74
N VAL A 52 6.16 3.85 9.36
CA VAL A 52 6.33 4.27 7.97
C VAL A 52 6.81 3.08 7.14
N ILE A 53 6.11 2.80 6.05
CA ILE A 53 6.40 1.68 5.16
C ILE A 53 6.44 2.13 3.70
N PRO A 54 7.04 1.33 2.81
CA PRO A 54 6.92 1.54 1.38
C PRO A 54 5.47 1.39 0.89
N VAL A 55 5.01 2.38 0.12
CA VAL A 55 3.77 2.36 -0.65
C VAL A 55 4.16 2.29 -2.13
N HIS A 56 3.73 1.24 -2.81
CA HIS A 56 4.10 1.01 -4.20
C HIS A 56 2.92 1.27 -5.13
N ILE A 57 3.18 1.94 -6.25
CA ILE A 57 2.31 1.84 -7.43
C ILE A 57 2.94 0.80 -8.35
N VAL A 58 2.18 -0.26 -8.63
CA VAL A 58 2.61 -1.39 -9.44
C VAL A 58 1.64 -1.60 -10.60
N TYR A 59 2.14 -2.17 -11.69
CA TYR A 59 1.30 -2.77 -12.72
C TYR A 59 1.37 -4.29 -12.57
N ASN A 60 0.23 -4.91 -12.27
CA ASN A 60 0.08 -6.35 -12.23
C ASN A 60 -0.18 -6.86 -13.64
N THR A 61 0.79 -7.58 -14.22
CA THR A 61 0.71 -8.01 -15.62
C THR A 61 -0.28 -9.15 -15.84
N GLU A 62 -0.57 -9.94 -14.80
CA GLU A 62 -1.51 -11.07 -14.88
C GLU A 62 -2.95 -10.57 -14.88
N LYS A 63 -3.24 -9.56 -14.05
CA LYS A 63 -4.56 -8.92 -13.95
C LYS A 63 -4.75 -7.76 -14.94
N ASN A 64 -3.67 -7.33 -15.61
CA ASN A 64 -3.62 -6.16 -16.48
C ASN A 64 -4.20 -4.89 -15.80
N VAL A 65 -3.75 -4.63 -14.56
CA VAL A 65 -4.29 -3.55 -13.72
C VAL A 65 -3.17 -2.83 -12.97
N TYR A 66 -3.31 -1.53 -12.79
CA TYR A 66 -2.47 -0.78 -11.87
C TYR A 66 -3.00 -0.93 -10.44
N SER A 67 -2.13 -0.99 -9.45
CA SER A 67 -2.55 -1.15 -8.06
C SER A 67 -1.63 -0.40 -7.11
N ILE A 68 -2.21 0.09 -6.02
CA ILE A 68 -1.47 0.50 -4.84
C ILE A 68 -1.26 -0.73 -3.97
N LEU A 69 0.00 -1.01 -3.62
CA LEU A 69 0.37 -2.19 -2.86
C LEU A 69 1.26 -1.80 -1.68
N CYS A 70 0.87 -2.28 -0.49
CA CYS A 70 1.65 -2.14 0.73
C CYS A 70 1.79 -3.52 1.41
N VAL A 71 3.01 -3.87 1.80
CA VAL A 71 3.30 -5.11 2.56
C VAL A 71 3.93 -4.73 3.89
N GLN A 72 3.48 -5.38 4.95
CA GLN A 72 4.10 -5.29 6.27
C GLN A 72 4.09 -6.67 6.92
N HIS A 73 5.19 -7.03 7.60
CA HIS A 73 5.31 -8.33 8.28
C HIS A 73 5.01 -9.53 7.37
N ASN A 74 5.43 -9.47 6.10
CA ASN A 74 5.09 -10.48 5.10
C ASN A 74 3.59 -10.72 4.97
N LYS A 75 2.81 -9.65 5.04
CA LYS A 75 1.39 -9.67 4.74
C LYS A 75 1.05 -8.42 3.93
N MET A 76 0.34 -8.64 2.84
CA MET A 76 -0.25 -7.56 2.08
C MET A 76 -1.35 -6.89 2.92
N ILE A 77 -1.16 -5.61 3.23
CA ILE A 77 -2.12 -4.81 4.01
C ILE A 77 -2.97 -3.91 3.10
N ILE A 78 -2.46 -3.57 1.91
CA ILE A 78 -3.20 -2.93 0.82
C ILE A 78 -2.90 -3.64 -0.50
N ASP A 79 -3.95 -3.96 -1.25
CA ASP A 79 -3.95 -4.38 -2.67
C ASP A 79 -5.12 -3.69 -3.36
N SER A 80 -5.01 -2.37 -3.54
CA SER A 80 -6.10 -1.56 -4.09
C SER A 80 -5.90 -1.38 -5.59
N PRO A 81 -6.81 -1.87 -6.44
CA PRO A 81 -6.76 -1.56 -7.86
C PRO A 81 -7.00 -0.06 -8.10
N ILE A 82 -6.30 0.49 -9.08
CA ILE A 82 -6.51 1.85 -9.60
C ILE A 82 -7.45 1.72 -10.80
N ASP A 83 -8.74 1.95 -10.58
CA ASP A 83 -9.78 1.93 -11.60
C ASP A 83 -9.99 3.33 -12.24
N LEU A 84 -10.95 3.42 -13.19
CA LEU A 84 -11.25 4.69 -13.88
C LEU A 84 -11.87 5.76 -12.98
N ASN A 85 -12.47 5.36 -11.85
CA ASN A 85 -13.08 6.26 -10.88
C ASN A 85 -12.16 6.55 -9.70
N PHE A 86 -10.90 6.13 -9.79
CA PHE A 86 -9.91 6.35 -8.75
C PHE A 86 -9.61 7.84 -8.60
N VAL A 87 -9.94 8.40 -7.44
CA VAL A 87 -9.72 9.81 -7.12
C VAL A 87 -8.91 9.91 -5.83
N VAL A 88 -7.77 10.59 -5.92
CA VAL A 88 -6.97 11.00 -4.76
C VAL A 88 -7.43 12.38 -4.30
N MET A 89 -7.70 12.51 -3.02
CA MET A 89 -8.05 13.76 -2.37
C MET A 89 -6.96 14.16 -1.39
N LYS A 90 -6.55 15.44 -1.42
CA LYS A 90 -5.65 16.01 -0.42
C LYS A 90 -6.48 16.36 0.82
N GLY A 91 -6.26 15.64 1.93
CA GLY A 91 -6.93 15.90 3.20
C GLY A 91 -6.21 16.98 4.03
N SER A 92 -4.87 16.97 3.99
CA SER A 92 -4.01 17.98 4.63
C SER A 92 -2.69 18.13 3.84
N PRO A 93 -1.81 19.10 4.16
CA PRO A 93 -0.53 19.28 3.49
C PRO A 93 0.32 18.01 3.35
N LYS A 94 0.23 17.09 4.32
CA LYS A 94 1.02 15.86 4.36
C LYS A 94 0.16 14.60 4.30
N PHE A 95 -1.09 14.70 3.87
CA PHE A 95 -2.03 13.58 3.92
C PHE A 95 -2.86 13.49 2.66
N LEU A 96 -2.74 12.37 1.96
CA LEU A 96 -3.57 12.00 0.83
C LEU A 96 -4.53 10.87 1.24
N GLN A 97 -5.70 10.84 0.63
CA GLN A 97 -6.67 9.78 0.83
C GLN A 97 -7.34 9.40 -0.49
N TYR A 98 -7.81 8.17 -0.58
CA TYR A 98 -8.57 7.70 -1.74
C TYR A 98 -9.63 6.69 -1.30
N HIS A 99 -10.65 6.51 -2.13
CA HIS A 99 -11.65 5.47 -1.96
C HIS A 99 -11.34 4.29 -2.88
N ASP A 100 -11.22 3.10 -2.30
CA ASP A 100 -11.12 1.86 -3.05
C ASP A 100 -12.53 1.29 -3.26
N SER A 101 -13.03 1.41 -4.48
CA SER A 101 -14.36 0.93 -4.88
C SER A 101 -14.52 -0.59 -4.74
N SER A 102 -13.43 -1.35 -4.80
CA SER A 102 -13.46 -2.82 -4.76
C SER A 102 -13.66 -3.35 -3.34
N THR A 103 -13.08 -2.67 -2.35
CA THR A 103 -13.19 -3.03 -0.92
C THR A 103 -14.16 -2.14 -0.15
N LEU A 104 -14.66 -1.08 -0.79
CA LEU A 104 -15.48 -0.01 -0.20
C LEU A 104 -14.80 0.69 0.99
N ARG A 105 -13.47 0.64 1.05
CA ARG A 105 -12.67 1.27 2.11
C ARG A 105 -12.14 2.63 1.65
N ARG A 106 -11.88 3.51 2.60
CA ARG A 106 -11.08 4.72 2.36
C ARG A 106 -9.73 4.51 2.99
N TYR A 107 -8.68 4.66 2.19
CA TYR A 107 -7.30 4.57 2.65
C TYR A 107 -6.69 5.97 2.72
N GLY A 108 -5.77 6.13 3.66
CA GLY A 108 -5.02 7.36 3.89
C GLY A 108 -3.53 7.08 3.88
N VAL A 109 -2.76 8.03 3.38
CA VAL A 109 -1.30 7.97 3.28
C VAL A 109 -0.75 9.26 3.88
N GLY A 110 -0.05 9.13 5.01
CA GLY A 110 0.54 10.24 5.77
C GLY A 110 2.05 10.31 5.58
N PHE A 111 2.53 11.46 5.10
CA PHE A 111 3.92 11.70 4.75
C PHE A 111 4.65 12.50 5.83
N GLU A 112 5.97 12.35 5.92
CA GLU A 112 6.79 13.14 6.84
C GLU A 112 6.90 14.61 6.39
N VAL A 113 6.96 14.85 5.08
CA VAL A 113 7.07 16.18 4.46
C VAL A 113 5.99 16.41 3.40
N GLU A 114 5.54 17.66 3.25
CA GLU A 114 4.46 18.02 2.30
C GLU A 114 4.84 17.73 0.85
N LYS A 115 6.10 17.97 0.47
CA LYS A 115 6.59 17.73 -0.90
C LYS A 115 6.35 16.30 -1.38
N ASP A 116 6.31 15.32 -0.49
CA ASP A 116 6.06 13.93 -0.87
C ASP A 116 4.56 13.65 -1.12
N ALA A 117 3.66 14.43 -0.52
CA ALA A 117 2.24 14.40 -0.82
C ALA A 117 1.87 15.12 -2.13
N GLU A 118 2.82 15.80 -2.77
CA GLU A 118 2.63 16.54 -4.03
C GLU A 118 3.13 15.78 -5.27
N LYS A 119 3.86 14.68 -5.07
CA LYS A 119 4.42 13.83 -6.13
C LYS A 119 3.44 12.76 -6.56
#